data_AF-A0A961Y4C5-F1
#
_entry.id   AF-A0A961Y4C5-F1
#
_cell.length_a   1.000
_cell.length_b   1.000
_cell.length_c   1.000
_cell.angle_alpha   90.00
_cell.angle_beta   90.00
_cell.angle_gamma   90.00
#
_symmetry.space_group_name_H-M   'P 1'
#
loop_
_entity.id
_entity.type
_entity.pdbx_description
1 polymer ?
#
loop_
_entity_poly.entity_id
_entity_poly.type
_entity_poly.pdbx_seq_one_letter_code
_entity_poly.pdbx_strand_id
1 'polypeptide(L)'
;IRGEIGYDGLLMSDDLSMKALKGPFDERTAQALEAGCDVVLHCNGDIEEMRMVACGACVLGGEAGARARRALDAANRIACDTSALREAFAALTGYGEVT
;
A
#
# COMPACT_ATOMS: atom_id res chain seq x y z
N ILE A 1 -0.09 -3.16 18.60
CA ILE A 1 1.13 -3.18 17.74
C ILE A 1 2.20 -2.22 18.26
N ARG A 2 2.00 -0.89 18.16
CA ARG A 2 3.01 0.10 18.57
C ARG A 2 3.32 0.06 20.08
N GLY A 3 2.31 -0.10 20.94
CA GLY A 3 2.48 -0.21 22.39
C GLY A 3 3.07 -1.56 22.82
N GLU A 4 2.22 -2.60 22.85
CA GLU A 4 2.61 -3.93 23.39
C GLU A 4 3.78 -4.61 22.68
N ILE A 5 3.84 -4.55 21.34
CA ILE A 5 4.91 -5.22 20.57
C ILE A 5 6.12 -4.28 20.41
N GLY A 6 5.94 -2.96 20.58
CA GLY A 6 7.01 -2.00 20.33
C GLY A 6 7.45 -1.92 18.87
N TYR A 7 6.65 -2.42 17.92
CA TYR A 7 7.02 -2.42 16.51
C TYR A 7 7.07 -0.99 15.98
N ASP A 8 8.21 -0.52 15.45
CA ASP A 8 8.37 0.82 14.86
C ASP A 8 8.65 0.78 13.33
N GLY A 9 8.37 -0.34 12.68
CA GLY A 9 8.41 -0.42 11.21
C GLY A 9 7.13 0.12 10.56
N LEU A 10 7.15 0.24 9.23
CA LEU A 10 5.99 0.67 8.45
C LEU A 10 4.78 -0.25 8.68
N LEU A 11 3.60 0.34 8.86
CA LEU A 11 2.32 -0.35 8.82
C LEU A 11 1.55 0.08 7.57
N MET A 12 1.10 -0.91 6.81
CA MET A 12 0.22 -0.74 5.66
C MET A 12 -1.14 -1.32 6.02
N SER A 13 -2.22 -0.65 5.60
CA SER A 13 -3.56 -1.23 5.71
C SER A 13 -3.68 -2.50 4.86
N ASP A 14 -4.68 -3.32 5.14
CA ASP A 14 -5.15 -4.28 4.14
C ASP A 14 -5.84 -3.54 2.97
N ASP A 15 -6.14 -4.25 1.88
CA ASP A 15 -6.81 -3.68 0.72
C ASP A 15 -8.20 -3.13 1.09
N LEU A 16 -8.36 -1.81 0.98
CA LEU A 16 -9.61 -1.12 1.30
C LEU A 16 -10.75 -1.50 0.35
N SER A 17 -10.42 -2.03 -0.83
CA SER A 17 -11.40 -2.51 -1.81
C SER A 17 -12.07 -3.81 -1.37
N MET A 18 -11.49 -4.50 -0.37
CA MET A 18 -12.14 -5.62 0.28
C MET A 18 -13.38 -5.14 1.03
N LYS A 19 -14.50 -5.84 0.81
CA LYS A 19 -15.84 -5.48 1.35
C LYS A 19 -15.98 -5.71 2.86
N ALA A 20 -14.89 -5.73 3.61
CA ALA A 20 -14.85 -5.90 5.06
C ALA A 20 -15.23 -4.59 5.78
N LEU A 21 -14.78 -3.45 5.26
CA LEU A 21 -15.11 -2.13 5.79
C LEU A 21 -16.33 -1.55 5.07
N LYS A 22 -17.16 -0.82 5.81
CA LYS A 22 -18.35 -0.13 5.28
C LYS A 22 -18.04 1.36 5.06
N GLY A 23 -18.93 2.04 4.33
CA GLY A 23 -18.78 3.47 4.03
C GLY A 23 -17.98 3.73 2.76
N PRO A 24 -17.86 5.01 2.35
CA PRO A 24 -17.11 5.44 1.17
C PRO A 24 -15.59 5.34 1.39
N PHE A 25 -14.82 5.34 0.30
CA PHE A 25 -13.38 5.06 0.32
C PHE A 25 -12.53 6.14 0.97
N ASP A 26 -12.95 7.40 0.91
CA ASP A 26 -12.35 8.52 1.62
C ASP A 26 -12.44 8.31 3.14
N GLU A 27 -13.62 7.94 3.65
CA GLU A 27 -13.82 7.66 5.07
C GLU A 27 -13.01 6.44 5.52
N ARG A 28 -13.01 5.35 4.74
CA ARG A 28 -12.19 4.16 5.04
C ARG A 28 -10.71 4.49 5.09
N THR A 29 -10.24 5.33 4.18
CA THR A 29 -8.84 5.77 4.13
C THR A 29 -8.49 6.56 5.37
N ALA A 30 -9.30 7.56 5.73
CA ALA A 30 -9.08 8.38 6.92
C ALA A 30 -9.08 7.53 8.19
N GLN A 31 -10.03 6.59 8.33
CA GLN A 31 -10.10 5.68 9.47
C GLN A 31 -8.88 4.75 9.58
N ALA A 32 -8.39 4.23 8.45
CA ALA A 32 -7.19 3.38 8.46
C ALA A 32 -5.94 4.15 8.92
N LEU A 33 -5.80 5.39 8.48
CA LEU A 33 -4.71 6.28 8.90
C LEU A 33 -4.84 6.67 10.38
N GLU A 34 -6.05 7.02 10.83
CA GLU A 34 -6.33 7.35 12.24
C GLU A 34 -6.09 6.16 13.18
N ALA A 35 -6.39 4.93 12.72
CA ALA A 35 -6.08 3.70 13.44
C ALA A 35 -4.57 3.42 13.58
N GLY A 36 -3.72 4.20 12.90
CA GLY A 36 -2.27 4.15 13.01
C GLY A 36 -1.56 3.42 11.86
N CYS A 37 -2.24 3.16 10.73
CA CYS A 37 -1.55 2.78 9.51
C CYS A 37 -0.75 3.97 8.97
N ASP A 38 0.46 3.70 8.46
CA ASP A 38 1.30 4.72 7.85
C ASP A 38 0.96 4.91 6.35
N VAL A 39 0.47 3.85 5.69
CA VAL A 39 0.03 3.86 4.28
C VAL A 39 -1.22 3.00 4.09
N VAL A 40 -2.04 3.34 3.08
CA VAL A 40 -3.23 2.57 2.71
C VAL A 40 -3.04 1.84 1.38
N LEU A 41 -3.72 0.71 1.24
CA LEU A 41 -3.68 -0.12 0.04
C LEU A 41 -5.05 -0.16 -0.64
N HIS A 42 -5.06 0.02 -1.97
CA HIS A 42 -6.24 -0.14 -2.83
C HIS A 42 -5.78 -0.83 -4.12
N CYS A 43 -6.28 -2.05 -4.38
CA CYS A 43 -5.68 -2.94 -5.38
C CYS A 43 -6.49 -3.11 -6.67
N ASN A 44 -7.76 -2.69 -6.71
CA ASN A 44 -8.66 -3.07 -7.82
C ASN A 44 -8.55 -2.17 -9.06
N GLY A 45 -7.88 -1.01 -8.96
CA GLY A 45 -7.61 -0.11 -10.08
C GLY A 45 -8.79 0.73 -10.58
N ASP A 46 -9.89 0.83 -9.84
CA ASP A 46 -10.98 1.74 -10.20
C ASP A 46 -10.59 3.20 -9.95
N ILE A 47 -10.61 4.04 -10.98
CA ILE A 47 -10.13 5.42 -10.91
C ILE A 47 -11.00 6.32 -10.02
N GLU A 48 -12.30 6.08 -9.96
CA GLU A 48 -13.21 6.87 -9.12
C GLU A 48 -13.01 6.50 -7.65
N GLU A 49 -12.82 5.20 -7.36
CA GLU A 49 -12.43 4.77 -6.01
C GLU A 49 -11.06 5.33 -5.62
N MET A 50 -10.07 5.29 -6.50
CA MET A 50 -8.74 5.85 -6.26
C MET A 50 -8.77 7.35 -5.95
N ARG A 51 -9.64 8.11 -6.62
CA ARG A 51 -9.84 9.54 -6.31
C ARG A 51 -10.38 9.73 -4.90
N MET A 52 -11.34 8.91 -4.49
CA MET A 52 -11.89 8.95 -3.13
C MET A 52 -10.82 8.57 -2.09
N VAL A 53 -10.03 7.53 -2.35
CA VAL A 53 -8.87 7.16 -1.51
C VAL A 53 -7.91 8.35 -1.40
N ALA A 54 -7.56 9.00 -2.51
CA ALA A 54 -6.65 10.15 -2.51
C ALA A 54 -7.22 11.34 -1.71
N CYS A 55 -8.53 11.58 -1.76
CA CYS A 55 -9.21 12.60 -0.95
C CYS A 55 -9.15 12.31 0.56
N GLY A 56 -9.26 11.05 0.96
CA GLY A 56 -9.17 10.63 2.37
C GLY A 56 -7.73 10.50 2.89
N ALA A 57 -6.75 10.51 1.99
CA ALA A 57 -5.33 10.38 2.32
C ALA A 57 -4.67 11.71 2.69
N CYS A 58 -3.47 11.63 3.24
CA CYS A 58 -2.60 12.77 3.47
C CYS A 58 -1.25 12.60 2.77
N VAL A 59 -0.52 13.70 2.58
CA VAL A 59 0.85 13.64 2.05
C VAL A 59 1.72 12.89 3.06
N LEU A 60 2.38 11.83 2.60
CA LEU A 60 3.26 11.01 3.42
C LEU A 60 4.42 11.86 3.98
N GLY A 61 4.53 11.93 5.31
CA GLY A 61 5.54 12.73 6.00
C GLY A 61 5.75 12.29 7.45
N GLY A 62 6.54 13.06 8.21
CA GLY A 62 6.82 12.80 9.62
C GLY A 62 7.38 11.40 9.89
N GLU A 63 6.93 10.77 10.97
CA GLU A 63 7.35 9.41 11.34
C GLU A 63 6.92 8.36 10.30
N ALA A 64 5.71 8.48 9.73
CA ALA A 64 5.21 7.58 8.71
C ALA A 64 6.13 7.58 7.47
N GLY A 65 6.55 8.77 7.03
CA GLY A 65 7.52 8.93 5.95
C GLY A 65 8.89 8.34 6.28
N ALA A 66 9.39 8.52 7.51
CA ALA A 66 10.64 7.92 7.95
C ALA A 66 10.57 6.38 7.98
N ARG A 67 9.45 5.81 8.46
CA ARG A 67 9.19 4.37 8.44
C ARG A 67 9.13 3.84 7.00
N ALA A 68 8.45 4.55 6.11
CA ALA A 68 8.34 4.19 4.69
C ALA A 68 9.71 4.18 4.01
N ARG A 69 10.57 5.16 4.30
CA ARG A 69 11.94 5.19 3.79
C ARG A 69 12.72 3.97 4.26
N ARG A 70 12.70 3.64 5.56
CA ARG A 70 13.38 2.46 6.10
C ARG A 70 12.89 1.16 5.47
N ALA A 71 11.58 1.04 5.24
CA ALA A 71 10.98 -0.11 4.58
C ALA A 71 11.47 -0.24 3.13
N LEU A 72 11.49 0.86 2.38
CA LEU A 72 12.00 0.87 1.00
C LEU A 72 13.50 0.54 0.94
N ASP A 73 14.31 1.11 1.83
CA ASP A 73 15.73 0.83 1.91
C ASP A 73 16.00 -0.64 2.23
N ALA A 74 15.18 -1.26 3.08
CA ALA A 74 15.26 -2.69 3.38
C ALA A 74 14.86 -3.54 2.17
N ALA A 75 13.80 -3.18 1.46
CA ALA A 75 13.37 -3.88 0.25
C ALA A 75 14.46 -3.86 -0.84
N ASN A 76 15.15 -2.72 -0.99
CA ASN A 76 16.24 -2.56 -1.97
C ASN A 76 17.51 -3.37 -1.63
N ARG A 77 17.63 -3.93 -0.42
CA ARG A 77 18.74 -4.84 -0.07
C ARG A 77 18.55 -6.24 -0.66
N ILE A 78 17.33 -6.58 -1.07
CA ILE A 78 17.07 -7.84 -1.76
C ILE A 78 17.60 -7.68 -3.17
N ALA A 79 18.81 -8.19 -3.42
CA ALA A 79 19.38 -8.23 -4.75
C ALA A 79 18.54 -9.17 -5.62
N CYS A 80 17.65 -8.61 -6.43
CA CYS A 80 16.89 -9.34 -7.42
C CYS A 80 16.86 -8.56 -8.73
N ASP A 81 16.95 -9.30 -9.84
CA ASP A 81 16.69 -8.74 -11.14
C ASP A 81 15.17 -8.62 -11.32
N THR A 82 14.63 -7.47 -10.93
CA THR A 82 13.19 -7.20 -11.04
C THR A 82 12.71 -7.19 -12.49
N SER A 83 13.58 -6.94 -13.47
CA SER A 83 13.22 -7.04 -14.90
C SER A 83 13.03 -8.50 -15.28
N ALA A 84 14.02 -9.35 -15.00
CA ALA A 84 13.96 -10.77 -15.30
C ALA A 84 12.78 -11.46 -14.59
N LEU A 85 12.48 -11.07 -13.34
CA LEU A 85 11.33 -11.60 -12.60
C LEU A 85 10.00 -11.18 -13.24
N ARG A 86 9.89 -9.94 -13.72
CA ARG A 86 8.68 -9.45 -14.43
C ARG A 86 8.51 -10.12 -15.78
N GLU A 87 9.60 -10.33 -16.51
CA GLU A 87 9.60 -11.06 -17.79
C GLU A 87 9.16 -12.52 -17.59
N ALA A 88 9.72 -13.20 -16.59
CA ALA A 88 9.31 -14.56 -16.23
C ALA A 88 7.84 -14.63 -15.81
N PHE A 89 7.37 -13.65 -15.02
CA PHE A 89 5.95 -13.55 -14.63
C PHE A 89 5.05 -13.35 -15.85
N ALA A 90 5.39 -12.42 -16.75
CA ALA A 90 4.64 -12.17 -17.97
C ALA A 90 4.58 -13.42 -18.86
N ALA A 91 5.71 -14.10 -19.07
CA ALA A 91 5.76 -15.34 -19.84
C ALA A 91 4.90 -16.46 -19.24
N LEU A 92 4.76 -16.53 -17.91
CA LEU A 92 3.94 -17.53 -17.22
C LEU A 92 2.44 -17.20 -17.22
N THR A 93 2.08 -15.91 -17.27
CA THR A 93 0.71 -15.45 -17.00
C THR A 93 0.02 -14.77 -18.18
N GLY A 94 0.77 -14.41 -19.24
CA GLY A 94 0.30 -13.54 -20.31
C GLY A 94 0.07 -12.09 -19.87
N TYR A 95 0.52 -11.71 -18.66
CA TYR A 95 0.30 -10.37 -18.11
C TYR A 95 1.01 -9.32 -18.95
N GLY A 96 0.25 -8.34 -19.45
CA GLY A 96 0.74 -7.27 -20.34
C GLY A 96 0.52 -7.52 -21.84
N GLU A 97 0.02 -8.70 -22.25
CA GLU A 97 -0.31 -9.00 -23.65
C GLU A 97 -1.70 -8.51 -24.09
N VAL A 98 -2.35 -7.66 -23.28
CA VAL A 98 -3.67 -7.11 -23.59
C VAL A 98 -3.51 -5.87 -24.49
N THR A 99 -3.65 -6.08 -25.80
CA THR A 99 -4.12 -5.06 -26.77
C THR A 99 -5.59 -4.73 -26.56
#